data_AF-A0A920V028-F1
#
_entry.id   AF-A0A920V028-F1
#
_cell.length_a   1.000
_cell.length_b   1.000
_cell.length_c   1.000
_cell.angle_alpha   90.00
_cell.angle_beta   90.00
_cell.angle_gamma   90.00
#
_symmetry.space_group_name_H-M   'P 1'
#
loop_
_entity.id
_entity.type
_entity.pdbx_description
1 polymer ?
#
loop_
_entity_poly.entity_id
_entity_poly.type
_entity_poly.pdbx_seq_one_letter_code
_entity_poly.pdbx_strand_id
1 'polypeptide(L)'
;MMERVVRIDTHLTHTESEALLLEINLIKELKPRYNVVFRDDRTYPYIRVGTDHQFPGLGFYRGNRKGPGRYLGPFSSAGAVRASLTMVQKVIPVRQCEDSYFRNRSRPCLQHQIGRCTAPCVGFIDPGAYDEDVTQT
;
A
#
# COMPACT_ATOMS: atom_id res chain seq x y z
N MET A 1 25.84 17.00 -22.46
CA MET A 1 24.81 17.99 -22.03
C MET A 1 25.44 19.37 -21.84
N MET A 2 26.48 19.49 -21.01
CA MET A 2 27.19 20.77 -20.77
C MET A 2 27.85 21.38 -22.02
N GLU A 3 28.35 20.56 -22.96
CA GLU A 3 28.93 21.04 -24.22
C GLU A 3 27.95 21.79 -25.13
N ARG A 4 26.64 21.71 -24.87
CA ARG A 4 25.58 22.41 -25.63
C ARG A 4 25.13 23.71 -24.96
N VAL A 5 25.69 24.07 -23.81
CA VAL A 5 25.32 25.28 -23.07
C VAL A 5 26.03 26.48 -23.69
N VAL A 6 25.26 27.43 -24.20
CA VAL A 6 25.78 28.66 -24.82
C VAL A 6 25.75 29.84 -23.85
N ARG A 7 24.85 29.79 -22.86
CA ARG A 7 24.60 30.88 -21.91
C ARG A 7 24.11 30.34 -20.57
N ILE A 8 24.47 31.02 -19.49
CA ILE A 8 24.00 30.78 -18.13
C ILE A 8 23.44 32.09 -17.59
N ASP A 9 22.24 32.05 -17.03
CA ASP A 9 21.58 33.16 -16.37
C ASP A 9 21.32 32.82 -14.89
N THR A 10 21.37 33.80 -14.00
CA THR A 10 21.19 33.63 -12.56
C THR A 10 20.09 34.56 -12.05
N HIS A 11 19.23 34.07 -11.16
CA HIS A 11 18.16 34.85 -10.54
C HIS A 11 18.38 34.90 -9.03
N LEU A 12 18.27 36.10 -8.44
CA LEU A 12 18.34 36.30 -7.00
C LEU A 12 16.94 36.13 -6.39
N THR A 13 16.83 35.34 -5.33
CA THR A 13 15.59 35.17 -4.55
C THR A 13 15.87 35.42 -3.07
N HIS A 14 14.83 35.78 -2.30
CA HIS A 14 15.00 36.10 -0.88
C HIS A 14 15.00 34.84 0.00
N THR A 15 14.37 33.76 -0.46
CA THR A 15 14.30 32.48 0.25
C THR A 15 14.51 31.29 -0.68
N GLU A 16 14.84 30.13 -0.11
CA GLU A 16 14.91 28.85 -0.84
C GLU A 16 13.55 28.46 -1.43
N SER A 17 12.46 28.71 -0.69
CA SER A 17 11.09 28.45 -1.15
C SER A 17 10.75 29.24 -2.40
N GLU A 18 11.14 30.51 -2.47
CA GLU A 18 10.96 31.34 -3.67
C GLU A 18 11.79 30.83 -4.85
N ALA A 19 13.02 30.36 -4.62
CA ALA A 19 13.87 29.78 -5.66
C ALA A 19 13.20 28.54 -6.29
N LEU A 20 12.66 27.64 -5.46
CA LEU A 20 11.94 26.45 -5.93
C LEU A 20 10.67 26.81 -6.71
N LEU A 21 9.92 27.82 -6.25
CA LEU A 21 8.73 28.29 -6.96
C LEU A 21 9.09 28.91 -8.32
N LEU A 22 10.14 29.71 -8.38
CA LEU A 22 10.64 30.30 -9.62
C LEU A 22 11.08 29.22 -10.61
N GLU A 23 11.83 28.22 -10.15
CA GLU A 23 12.25 27.07 -10.96
C GLU A 23 11.04 26.33 -11.54
N ILE A 24 10.05 26.01 -10.71
CA ILE A 24 8.82 25.33 -11.14
C ILE A 24 8.10 26.13 -12.23
N ASN A 25 8.04 27.46 -12.09
CA ASN A 25 7.41 28.33 -13.07
C ASN A 25 8.18 28.36 -14.38
N LEU A 26 9.51 28.50 -14.35
CA LEU A 26 10.38 28.48 -15.53
C LEU A 26 10.31 27.14 -16.27
N ILE A 27 10.29 26.01 -15.54
CA ILE A 27 10.13 24.68 -16.14
C ILE A 27 8.79 24.57 -16.87
N LYS A 28 7.70 25.07 -16.27
CA LYS A 28 6.36 25.02 -16.88
C LYS A 28 6.25 25.89 -18.13
N GLU A 29 6.86 27.06 -18.11
CA GLU A 29 6.85 28.02 -19.21
C GLU A 29 7.75 27.56 -20.37
N LEU A 30 9.02 27.24 -20.08
CA LEU A 30 10.02 26.95 -21.10
C LEU A 30 10.01 25.50 -21.60
N LYS A 31 9.38 24.58 -20.85
CA LYS A 31 9.30 23.13 -21.15
C LYS A 31 10.63 22.56 -21.67
N PRO A 32 11.74 22.74 -20.94
CA PRO A 32 13.07 22.43 -21.45
C PRO A 32 13.23 20.94 -21.76
N ARG A 33 13.87 20.63 -22.89
CA ARG A 33 14.01 19.25 -23.44
C ARG A 33 14.59 18.23 -22.46
N TYR A 34 15.51 18.65 -21.60
CA TYR A 34 16.20 17.76 -20.67
C TYR A 34 15.54 17.65 -19.30
N ASN A 35 14.47 18.42 -19.03
CA ASN A 35 13.77 18.33 -17.77
C ASN A 35 12.84 17.12 -17.77
N VAL A 36 13.25 16.08 -17.05
CA VAL A 36 12.48 14.86 -16.86
C VAL A 36 11.69 14.96 -15.57
N VAL A 37 10.37 14.82 -15.66
CA VAL A 37 9.54 14.67 -14.47
C VAL A 37 9.68 13.22 -14.03
N PHE A 38 10.43 12.99 -12.95
CA PHE A 38 10.39 11.72 -12.23
C PHE A 38 9.04 11.59 -11.53
N ARG A 39 8.02 11.19 -12.29
CA ARG A 39 6.75 10.78 -11.71
C ARG A 39 6.99 9.43 -11.08
N ASP A 40 6.91 9.41 -9.76
CA ASP A 40 6.79 8.18 -9.04
C ASP A 40 5.39 7.65 -9.35
N ASP A 41 5.25 6.81 -10.38
CA ASP A 41 3.99 6.13 -10.78
C ASP A 41 3.50 5.12 -9.72
N ARG A 42 3.89 5.36 -8.47
CA ARG A 42 3.48 4.65 -7.28
C ARG A 42 1.99 4.90 -7.08
N THR A 43 1.20 4.01 -7.64
CA THR A 43 -0.19 3.81 -7.23
C THR A 43 -0.27 3.77 -5.71
N TYR A 44 -1.26 4.50 -5.18
CA TYR A 44 -1.51 4.55 -3.74
C TYR A 44 -1.71 3.13 -3.20
N PRO A 45 -1.16 2.82 -2.02
CA PRO A 45 -1.40 1.55 -1.38
C PRO A 45 -2.78 1.53 -0.70
N TYR A 46 -3.39 0.35 -0.70
CA TYR A 46 -4.72 0.06 -0.17
C TYR A 46 -4.66 -1.18 0.73
N ILE A 47 -5.66 -1.34 1.58
CA ILE A 47 -5.97 -2.63 2.22
C ILE A 47 -7.11 -3.27 1.44
N ARG A 48 -6.89 -4.46 0.90
CA ARG A 48 -7.95 -5.26 0.29
C ARG A 48 -8.57 -6.17 1.36
N VAL A 49 -9.89 -6.12 1.46
CA VAL A 49 -10.72 -7.07 2.19
C VAL A 49 -11.28 -8.06 1.17
N GLY A 50 -10.77 -9.28 1.18
CA GLY A 50 -11.29 -10.37 0.37
C GLY A 50 -12.57 -10.90 1.01
N THR A 51 -13.70 -10.66 0.36
CA THR A 51 -15.01 -11.24 0.71
C THR A 51 -15.39 -12.38 -0.25
N ASP A 52 -14.46 -12.76 -1.12
CA ASP A 52 -14.59 -13.75 -2.18
C ASP A 52 -14.32 -15.18 -1.70
N HIS A 53 -13.91 -15.36 -0.45
CA HIS A 53 -13.60 -16.65 0.15
C HIS A 53 -14.44 -16.88 1.41
N GLN A 54 -14.76 -18.15 1.70
CA GLN A 54 -15.44 -18.57 2.94
C GLN A 54 -14.75 -18.09 4.23
N PHE A 55 -13.45 -17.77 4.15
CA PHE A 55 -12.71 -17.16 5.24
C PHE A 55 -12.30 -15.77 4.75
N PRO A 56 -12.98 -14.68 5.13
CA PRO A 56 -12.56 -13.34 4.70
C PRO A 56 -11.15 -13.01 5.19
N GLY A 57 -10.37 -12.34 4.35
CA GLY A 57 -8.96 -12.01 4.63
C GLY A 57 -8.60 -10.56 4.34
N LEU A 58 -7.60 -10.04 5.06
CA LEU A 58 -7.06 -8.68 4.86
C LEU A 58 -5.68 -8.75 4.23
N GLY A 59 -5.47 -8.00 3.14
CA GLY A 59 -4.20 -7.99 2.41
C GLY A 59 -3.75 -6.59 2.05
N PHE A 60 -2.43 -6.43 1.93
CA PHE A 60 -1.84 -5.26 1.28
C PHE A 60 -2.13 -5.31 -0.23
N TYR A 61 -2.64 -4.22 -0.79
CA TYR A 61 -2.88 -4.12 -2.22
C TYR A 61 -2.27 -2.85 -2.81
N ARG A 62 -1.66 -2.98 -3.99
CA ARG A 62 -1.12 -1.86 -4.74
C ARG A 62 -1.39 -2.06 -6.23
N GLY A 63 -2.08 -1.11 -6.85
CA GLY A 63 -2.40 -1.16 -8.28
C GLY A 63 -3.83 -0.76 -8.60
N ASN A 64 -4.27 -1.07 -9.82
CA ASN A 64 -5.61 -0.74 -10.29
C ASN A 64 -6.68 -1.61 -9.61
N ARG A 65 -7.68 -0.96 -9.00
CA ARG A 65 -8.80 -1.55 -8.24
C ARG A 65 -9.78 -2.39 -9.09
N LYS A 66 -9.28 -3.35 -9.88
CA LYS A 66 -10.07 -4.18 -10.80
C LYS A 66 -10.41 -5.57 -10.23
N GLY A 67 -9.92 -5.93 -9.05
CA GLY A 67 -10.19 -7.23 -8.44
C GLY A 67 -11.47 -7.24 -7.59
N PRO A 68 -12.06 -8.43 -7.35
CA PRO A 68 -13.17 -8.59 -6.41
C PRO A 68 -12.73 -8.28 -4.97
N GLY A 69 -13.64 -7.78 -4.15
CA GLY A 69 -13.39 -7.40 -2.75
C GLY A 69 -13.49 -5.90 -2.48
N ARG A 70 -13.46 -5.53 -1.20
CA ARG A 70 -13.53 -4.13 -0.77
C ARG A 70 -12.12 -3.56 -0.60
N TYR A 71 -11.89 -2.35 -1.07
CA TYR A 71 -10.61 -1.65 -0.92
C TYR A 71 -10.77 -0.51 0.07
N LEU A 72 -9.98 -0.53 1.15
CA LEU A 72 -9.90 0.51 2.16
C LEU A 72 -8.66 1.37 1.88
N GLY A 73 -8.79 2.69 2.05
CA GLY A 73 -7.74 3.66 1.68
C GLY A 73 -8.04 4.31 0.33
N PRO A 74 -7.29 5.35 -0.06
CA PRO A 74 -5.83 5.34 -0.25
C PRO A 74 -5.05 5.72 0.99
N PHE A 75 -3.97 4.99 1.25
CA PHE A 75 -3.03 5.32 2.33
C PHE A 75 -1.89 6.20 1.82
N SER A 76 -1.36 7.07 2.68
CA SER A 76 -0.26 7.99 2.34
C SER A 76 1.05 7.28 1.99
N SER A 77 1.28 6.09 2.55
CA SER A 77 2.46 5.29 2.29
C SER A 77 2.22 3.80 2.58
N ALA A 78 3.11 2.95 2.07
CA ALA A 78 3.09 1.52 2.38
C ALA A 78 3.34 1.24 3.88
N GLY A 79 4.07 2.14 4.56
CA GLY A 79 4.28 2.06 6.01
C GLY A 79 2.98 2.24 6.78
N ALA A 80 2.16 3.21 6.39
CA ALA A 80 0.84 3.43 7.00
C ALA A 80 -0.06 2.19 6.86
N VAL A 81 -0.07 1.55 5.69
CA VAL A 81 -0.84 0.31 5.50
C VAL A 81 -0.38 -0.81 6.43
N ARG A 82 0.93 -1.05 6.53
CA ARG A 82 1.47 -2.10 7.39
C ARG A 82 1.16 -1.84 8.87
N ALA A 83 1.24 -0.59 9.30
CA ALA A 83 0.88 -0.18 10.66
C ALA A 83 -0.59 -0.47 10.95
N SER A 84 -1.50 -0.06 10.05
CA SER A 84 -2.94 -0.34 10.18
C SER A 84 -3.24 -1.84 10.17
N LEU A 85 -2.64 -2.62 9.27
CA LEU A 85 -2.81 -4.08 9.25
C LEU A 85 -2.33 -4.72 10.56
N THR A 86 -1.22 -4.23 11.11
CA THR A 86 -0.68 -4.73 12.39
C THR A 86 -1.59 -4.38 13.56
N MET A 87 -2.22 -3.20 13.56
CA MET A 87 -3.18 -2.82 14.58
C MET A 87 -4.42 -3.71 14.52
N VAL A 88 -4.98 -3.94 13.32
CA VAL A 88 -6.15 -4.80 13.15
C VAL A 88 -5.88 -6.23 13.63
N GLN A 89 -4.72 -6.81 13.31
CA GLN A 89 -4.36 -8.16 13.77
C GLN A 89 -4.29 -8.34 15.28
N LYS A 90 -4.06 -7.26 16.04
CA LYS A 90 -4.02 -7.32 17.50
C LYS A 90 -5.41 -7.39 18.13
N VAL A 91 -6.41 -6.91 17.39
CA VAL A 91 -7.78 -6.77 17.88
C VAL A 91 -8.66 -7.88 17.32
N ILE A 92 -8.48 -8.23 16.04
CA ILE A 92 -9.32 -9.18 15.32
C ILE A 92 -8.43 -10.32 14.77
N PRO A 93 -8.74 -11.59 15.08
CA PRO A 93 -7.95 -12.74 14.64
C PRO A 93 -8.22 -13.14 13.17
N VAL A 94 -8.09 -12.18 12.26
CA VAL A 94 -8.37 -12.35 10.81
C VAL A 94 -7.13 -12.79 10.02
N ARG A 95 -7.33 -13.62 8.99
CA ARG A 95 -6.24 -14.08 8.11
C ARG A 95 -5.70 -12.95 7.23
N GLN A 96 -4.38 -12.99 6.99
CA GLN A 96 -3.69 -12.09 6.04
C GLN A 96 -2.80 -12.83 5.02
N CYS A 97 -2.90 -14.15 4.98
CA CYS A 97 -2.24 -14.92 3.94
C CYS A 97 -2.91 -14.66 2.59
N GLU A 98 -2.11 -14.61 1.52
CA GLU A 98 -2.65 -14.68 0.17
C GLU A 98 -3.25 -16.07 -0.09
N ASP A 99 -4.21 -16.15 -1.02
CA ASP A 99 -4.91 -17.41 -1.30
C ASP A 99 -4.00 -18.52 -1.86
N SER A 100 -2.87 -18.15 -2.45
CA SER A 100 -1.80 -19.08 -2.87
C SER A 100 -1.21 -19.81 -1.66
N TYR A 101 -0.86 -19.06 -0.60
CA TYR A 101 -0.36 -19.63 0.65
C TYR A 101 -1.47 -20.33 1.41
N PHE A 102 -2.70 -19.80 1.42
CA PHE A 102 -3.81 -20.43 2.13
C PHE A 102 -4.05 -21.87 1.64
N ARG A 103 -4.07 -22.08 0.31
CA ARG A 103 -4.34 -23.39 -0.29
C ARG A 103 -3.21 -24.41 -0.15
N ASN A 104 -1.96 -23.95 -0.12
CA ASN A 104 -0.79 -24.85 -0.14
C ASN A 104 -0.19 -25.09 1.26
N ARG A 105 -0.76 -24.55 2.33
CA ARG A 105 -0.22 -24.70 3.68
C ARG A 105 -0.70 -25.99 4.34
N SER A 106 0.26 -26.79 4.80
CA SER A 106 0.03 -27.98 5.64
C SER A 106 0.31 -27.76 7.12
N ARG A 107 0.98 -26.66 7.47
CA ARG A 107 1.35 -26.30 8.85
C ARG A 107 0.91 -24.87 9.18
N PRO A 108 0.49 -24.60 10.43
CA PRO A 108 0.09 -23.27 10.87
C PRO A 108 1.28 -22.30 10.78
N CYS A 109 0.98 -21.04 10.45
CA CYS A 109 1.98 -19.99 10.32
C CYS A 109 2.34 -19.37 11.66
N LEU A 110 3.41 -18.54 11.67
CA LEU A 110 3.83 -17.81 12.86
C LEU A 110 2.70 -16.95 13.46
N GLN A 111 1.83 -16.38 12.63
CA GLN A 111 0.71 -15.55 13.10
C GLN A 111 -0.24 -16.32 14.01
N HIS A 112 -0.46 -17.60 13.74
CA HIS A 112 -1.23 -18.46 14.63
C HIS A 112 -0.47 -18.76 15.93
N GLN A 113 0.82 -19.06 15.84
CA GLN A 113 1.65 -19.36 17.01
C GLN A 113 1.73 -18.19 18.00
N ILE A 114 1.65 -16.95 17.52
CA ILE A 114 1.61 -15.74 18.36
C ILE A 114 0.17 -15.27 18.68
N GLY A 115 -0.85 -16.08 18.40
CA GLY A 115 -2.24 -15.81 18.77
C GLY A 115 -2.97 -14.76 17.93
N ARG A 116 -2.48 -14.40 16.74
CA ARG A 116 -3.09 -13.36 15.87
C ARG A 116 -3.98 -13.90 14.76
N CYS A 117 -4.08 -15.22 14.63
CA CYS A 117 -4.91 -15.85 13.61
C CYS A 117 -5.36 -17.23 14.12
N THR A 118 -6.61 -17.59 13.85
CA THR A 118 -7.20 -18.89 14.22
C THR A 118 -6.85 -20.03 13.26
N ALA A 119 -5.91 -19.80 12.34
CA ALA A 119 -5.40 -20.78 11.39
C ALA A 119 -6.47 -21.56 10.58
N PRO A 120 -7.38 -20.86 9.88
CA PRO A 120 -8.34 -21.51 8.99
C PRO A 120 -7.67 -22.28 7.83
N CYS A 121 -6.41 -21.97 7.49
CA CYS A 121 -5.67 -22.65 6.43
C CYS A 121 -5.36 -24.13 6.71
N VAL A 122 -5.37 -24.56 7.97
CA VAL A 122 -5.14 -25.96 8.36
C VAL A 122 -6.38 -26.58 9.02
N GLY A 123 -7.53 -25.92 8.95
CA GLY A 123 -8.80 -26.42 9.50
C GLY A 123 -8.89 -26.41 11.02
N PHE A 124 -8.18 -25.52 11.71
CA PHE A 124 -8.25 -25.41 13.17
C PHE A 124 -9.50 -24.66 13.68
N ILE A 125 -10.24 -24.02 12.79
CA ILE A 125 -11.49 -23.31 13.09
C ILE A 125 -12.54 -23.65 12.02
N ASP A 126 -13.78 -23.77 12.45
CA ASP A 126 -14.93 -23.95 11.56
C ASP A 126 -15.28 -22.60 10.87
N PRO A 127 -15.77 -22.61 9.61
CA PRO A 127 -16.22 -21.40 8.93
C PRO A 127 -17.19 -20.54 9.74
N GLY A 128 -18.13 -21.14 10.48
CA GLY A 128 -19.11 -20.39 11.28
C GLY A 128 -18.46 -19.67 12.45
N ALA A 129 -17.60 -20.37 13.19
CA ALA A 129 -16.86 -19.78 14.31
C ALA A 129 -15.90 -18.67 13.85
N TYR A 130 -15.31 -18.81 12.65
CA TYR A 130 -14.45 -17.76 12.09
C TYR A 130 -15.26 -16.51 11.70
N ASP A 131 -16.48 -16.67 11.22
CA ASP A 131 -17.34 -15.53 10.89
C ASP A 131 -17.76 -14.78 12.16
N GLU A 132 -18.07 -15.50 13.23
CA GLU A 132 -18.33 -14.93 14.57
C GLU A 132 -17.12 -14.13 15.08
N ASP A 133 -15.91 -14.69 15.00
CA ASP A 133 -14.66 -13.99 15.38
C ASP A 133 -14.47 -12.67 14.62
N VAL A 134 -14.93 -12.60 13.37
CA VAL A 134 -14.81 -11.42 12.50
C VAL A 134 -15.94 -10.41 12.72
N THR A 135 -17.14 -10.86 13.10
CA THR A 135 -18.32 -9.99 13.28
C THR A 135 -18.59 -9.57 14.73
N GLN A 136 -18.13 -10.31 15.74
CA GLN A 136 -18.37 -10.02 17.17
C GLN A 136 -17.46 -8.94 17.77
N THR A 137 -16.71 -8.17 16.97
CA THR A 137 -15.87 -7.06 17.45
C THR A 137 -16.24 -5.75 16.77
#